data_AF-A0A250IJM9-F1
#
_entry.id   AF-A0A250IJM9-F1
#
_cell.length_a   1.000
_cell.length_b   1.000
_cell.length_c   1.000
_cell.angle_alpha   90.00
_cell.angle_beta   90.00
_cell.angle_gamma   90.00
#
_symmetry.space_group_name_H-M   'P 1'
#
loop_
_entity.id
_entity.type
_entity.pdbx_description
1 polymer ?
#
loop_
_entity_poly.entity_id
_entity_poly.type
_entity_poly.pdbx_seq_one_letter_code
_entity_poly.pdbx_strand_id
1 'polypeptide(L)'
;MRLRSSVVVGVLSVSLLSTSALARSGGITGVSGQAGTTCTRCHAEGATKPTVEFSGPTTVTAGSVNQYAFIIRGGPGIIGGTNLAAGDASALLDILNPVGDALKKSGVELTQTAAKVFDTAGAVPELRFDFSLTAPTTEGSFTLYGAGNSANGDSGRNGDGVAAATLAVTVLAQTGSDAGTEPETDAGTEPETDAGTGNGTDAGTQVDAGTGGETDAGPGGVTDPGVGGDDEGGGCSSTGGAPMLLFALSVAGLIRLRRRGV
;
A
#
# COMPACT_ATOMS: atom_id res chain seq x y z
N MET A 1 14.54 4.11 -79.92
CA MET A 1 15.60 4.24 -78.89
C MET A 1 14.96 3.96 -77.54
N ARG A 2 15.52 3.03 -76.75
CA ARG A 2 14.97 2.49 -75.49
C ARG A 2 15.59 3.20 -74.27
N LEU A 3 14.77 3.60 -73.29
CA LEU A 3 15.03 3.61 -71.83
C LEU A 3 13.63 3.50 -71.19
N ARG A 4 13.13 2.45 -70.52
CA ARG A 4 13.54 1.57 -69.38
C ARG A 4 13.71 2.26 -68.02
N SER A 5 12.90 1.77 -67.06
CA SER A 5 13.09 1.75 -65.59
C SER A 5 12.71 3.04 -64.84
N SER A 6 12.05 3.06 -63.69
CA SER A 6 11.91 2.06 -62.61
C SER A 6 10.59 2.21 -61.82
N VAL A 7 10.19 1.08 -61.26
CA VAL A 7 9.18 0.82 -60.23
C VAL A 7 9.35 1.74 -59.01
N VAL A 8 8.29 2.43 -58.57
CA VAL A 8 8.24 3.03 -57.23
C VAL A 8 7.68 1.98 -56.27
N VAL A 9 8.58 1.55 -55.39
CA VAL A 9 8.39 0.62 -54.28
C VAL A 9 7.41 1.21 -53.28
N GLY A 10 6.39 0.44 -52.92
CA GLY A 10 5.55 0.74 -51.77
C GLY A 10 6.34 0.61 -50.48
N VAL A 11 6.22 1.59 -49.60
CA VAL A 11 6.57 1.45 -48.18
C VAL A 11 5.30 1.67 -47.38
N LEU A 12 4.87 0.57 -46.80
CA LEU A 12 3.79 0.42 -45.84
C LEU A 12 4.10 1.31 -44.62
N SER A 13 3.43 2.46 -44.49
CA SER A 13 3.41 3.24 -43.24
C SER A 13 2.59 2.49 -42.19
N VAL A 14 3.22 1.50 -41.55
CA VAL A 14 2.80 1.03 -40.22
C VAL A 14 3.32 2.05 -39.22
N SER A 15 2.57 3.14 -39.07
CA SER A 15 2.79 4.11 -38.01
C SER A 15 2.71 3.37 -36.68
N LEU A 16 3.76 3.52 -35.87
CA LEU A 16 3.89 2.93 -34.56
C LEU A 16 2.63 3.20 -33.74
N LEU A 17 1.82 2.16 -33.54
CA LEU A 17 0.91 2.07 -32.41
C LEU A 17 1.79 1.93 -31.17
N SER A 18 2.49 3.01 -30.81
CA SER A 18 3.07 3.17 -29.49
C SER A 18 1.89 3.22 -28.56
N THR A 19 1.47 2.05 -28.07
CA THR A 19 0.58 1.97 -26.94
C THR A 19 1.28 2.76 -25.85
N SER A 20 0.75 3.95 -25.53
CA SER A 20 1.17 4.68 -24.35
C SER A 20 1.12 3.65 -23.23
N ALA A 21 2.28 3.26 -22.73
CA ALA A 21 2.32 2.52 -21.51
C ALA A 21 1.75 3.51 -20.50
N LEU A 22 0.48 3.35 -20.14
CA LEU A 22 -0.09 4.03 -19.00
C LEU A 22 0.75 3.57 -17.82
N ALA A 23 1.80 4.31 -17.51
CA ALA A 23 2.36 4.34 -16.19
C ALA A 23 1.16 4.63 -15.30
N ARG A 24 0.73 3.66 -14.48
CA ARG A 24 -0.32 3.89 -13.51
C ARG A 24 0.25 4.88 -12.51
N SER A 25 0.06 6.17 -12.83
CA SER A 25 0.53 7.28 -12.02
C SER A 25 0.00 7.14 -10.60
N GLY A 26 -1.20 6.59 -10.44
CA GLY A 26 -1.79 6.23 -9.16
C GLY A 26 -1.45 4.86 -8.61
N GLY A 27 -0.26 4.31 -8.89
CA GLY A 27 0.27 3.13 -8.20
C GLY A 27 -0.39 1.80 -8.56
N ILE A 28 0.29 0.71 -8.23
CA ILE A 28 -0.20 -0.67 -8.36
C ILE A 28 0.30 -1.53 -7.20
N THR A 29 -0.48 -2.56 -6.89
CA THR A 29 -0.11 -3.61 -5.95
C THR A 29 0.66 -4.75 -6.63
N GLY A 30 1.25 -5.63 -5.81
CA GLY A 30 2.01 -6.81 -6.22
C GLY A 30 3.42 -6.50 -6.74
N VAL A 31 3.91 -5.27 -6.53
CA VAL A 31 5.23 -4.82 -7.01
C VAL A 31 6.13 -4.28 -5.90
N SER A 32 5.87 -4.67 -4.65
CA SER A 32 6.64 -4.25 -3.46
C SER A 32 8.00 -4.97 -3.33
N GLY A 33 8.22 -6.02 -4.11
CA GLY A 33 9.34 -6.96 -3.96
C GLY A 33 9.02 -8.18 -3.11
N GLN A 34 7.92 -8.19 -2.33
CA GLN A 34 7.56 -9.32 -1.46
C GLN A 34 7.40 -10.64 -2.23
N ALA A 35 6.74 -10.60 -3.40
CA ALA A 35 6.58 -11.74 -4.30
C ALA A 35 7.62 -11.78 -5.43
N GLY A 36 8.77 -11.11 -5.24
CA GLY A 36 9.86 -11.05 -6.22
C GLY A 36 9.65 -10.08 -7.39
N THR A 37 8.46 -9.49 -7.53
CA THR A 37 8.18 -8.46 -8.55
C THR A 37 8.34 -7.06 -7.93
N THR A 38 9.02 -6.16 -8.64
CA THR A 38 9.22 -4.75 -8.24
C THR A 38 8.67 -3.78 -9.29
N CYS A 39 8.91 -2.47 -9.12
CA CYS A 39 8.53 -1.45 -10.10
C CYS A 39 9.13 -1.70 -11.50
N THR A 40 10.13 -2.58 -11.63
CA THR A 40 10.72 -3.01 -12.91
C THR A 40 9.71 -3.65 -13.87
N ARG A 41 8.57 -4.11 -13.35
CA ARG A 41 7.45 -4.59 -14.17
C ARG A 41 6.94 -3.53 -15.15
N CYS A 42 6.99 -2.25 -14.74
CA CYS A 42 6.48 -1.13 -15.53
C CYS A 42 7.59 -0.17 -15.97
N HIS A 43 8.65 -0.03 -15.19
CA HIS A 43 9.79 0.84 -15.49
C HIS A 43 10.98 -0.01 -15.95
N ALA A 44 11.46 0.22 -17.17
CA ALA A 44 12.68 -0.39 -17.66
C ALA A 44 13.88 0.27 -16.97
N GLU A 45 14.75 -0.55 -16.39
CA GLU A 45 16.02 -0.07 -15.87
C GLU A 45 16.85 0.53 -17.02
N GLY A 46 17.41 1.71 -16.81
CA GLY A 46 18.25 2.37 -17.82
C GLY A 46 18.97 3.62 -17.32
N ALA A 47 18.53 4.19 -16.20
CA ALA A 47 19.25 5.23 -15.48
C ALA A 47 19.97 4.69 -14.24
N THR A 48 20.74 5.56 -13.59
CA THR A 48 21.34 5.29 -12.28
C THR A 48 20.26 4.84 -11.30
N LYS A 49 20.48 3.71 -10.61
CA LYS A 49 19.54 3.21 -9.61
C LYS A 49 19.46 4.20 -8.44
N PRO A 50 18.26 4.57 -7.96
CA PRO A 50 18.14 5.31 -6.73
C PRO A 50 18.58 4.44 -5.55
N THR A 51 18.93 5.08 -4.44
CA THR A 51 18.95 4.40 -3.14
C THR A 51 17.55 4.42 -2.57
N VAL A 52 17.10 3.30 -2.03
CA VAL A 52 15.84 3.21 -1.29
C VAL A 52 16.07 2.59 0.08
N GLU A 53 15.40 3.09 1.11
CA GLU A 53 15.55 2.62 2.48
C GLU A 53 14.27 2.79 3.30
N PHE A 54 14.14 1.96 4.33
CA PHE A 54 13.17 2.17 5.40
C PHE A 54 13.84 2.91 6.56
N SER A 55 13.12 3.86 7.14
CA SER A 55 13.46 4.51 8.41
C SER A 55 12.35 4.23 9.42
N GLY A 56 12.71 3.75 10.61
CA GLY A 56 11.78 3.40 11.68
C GLY A 56 12.37 2.33 12.61
N PRO A 57 11.62 1.91 13.65
CA PRO A 57 12.11 0.95 14.63
C PRO A 57 12.26 -0.47 14.02
N THR A 58 13.35 -1.15 14.37
CA THR A 58 13.59 -2.57 14.01
C THR A 58 13.13 -3.55 15.10
N THR A 59 12.74 -3.03 16.26
CA THR A 59 12.20 -3.79 17.38
C THR A 59 10.98 -3.06 17.92
N VAL A 60 9.85 -3.76 18.04
CA VAL A 60 8.55 -3.21 18.45
C VAL A 60 7.85 -4.16 19.43
N THR A 61 6.85 -3.67 20.15
CA THR A 61 6.03 -4.48 21.04
C THR A 61 4.84 -5.06 20.28
N ALA A 62 4.43 -6.28 20.61
CA ALA A 62 3.24 -6.90 20.06
C ALA A 62 2.01 -5.96 20.14
N GLY A 63 1.30 -5.82 19.02
CA GLY A 63 0.12 -4.97 18.88
C GLY A 63 0.38 -3.46 18.85
N SER A 64 1.62 -2.98 18.98
CA SER A 64 1.90 -1.54 19.00
C SER A 64 1.83 -0.91 17.60
N VAL A 65 1.43 0.37 17.53
CA VAL A 65 1.47 1.17 16.31
C VAL A 65 2.77 1.97 16.27
N ASN A 66 3.52 1.83 15.19
CA ASN A 66 4.83 2.46 15.01
C ASN A 66 4.87 3.23 13.69
N GLN A 67 5.64 4.31 13.65
CA GLN A 67 5.78 5.14 12.46
C GLN A 67 7.04 4.76 11.68
N TYR A 68 6.90 4.72 10.37
CA TYR A 68 7.96 4.41 9.43
C TYR A 68 7.95 5.39 8.26
N ALA A 69 9.07 5.46 7.56
CA ALA A 69 9.18 6.13 6.29
C ALA A 69 9.89 5.24 5.27
N PHE A 70 9.44 5.29 4.03
CA PHE A 70 10.19 4.79 2.88
C PHE A 70 10.78 5.98 2.13
N ILE A 71 12.10 5.97 1.94
CA ILE A 71 12.85 7.10 1.42
C ILE A 71 13.53 6.70 0.11
N ILE A 72 13.46 7.56 -0.90
CA ILE A 72 14.08 7.38 -2.22
C ILE A 72 15.00 8.58 -2.49
N ARG A 73 16.26 8.32 -2.85
CA ARG A 73 17.24 9.36 -3.21
C ARG A 73 18.00 9.01 -4.48
N GLY A 74 18.41 10.04 -5.23
CA GLY A 74 19.19 9.88 -6.45
C GLY A 74 18.38 9.31 -7.63
N GLY A 75 19.09 8.78 -8.63
CA GLY A 75 18.51 8.42 -9.93
C GLY A 75 18.13 9.66 -10.76
N PRO A 76 17.19 9.51 -11.72
CA PRO A 76 16.69 10.62 -12.54
C PRO A 76 16.12 11.81 -11.76
N GLY A 77 15.49 11.56 -10.61
CA GLY A 77 15.24 12.56 -9.58
C GLY A 77 14.20 13.63 -9.91
N ILE A 78 13.27 13.39 -10.85
CA ILE A 78 12.21 14.35 -11.19
C ILE A 78 10.92 14.02 -10.43
N ILE A 79 10.39 12.81 -10.65
CA ILE A 79 9.23 12.28 -9.94
C ILE A 79 9.50 10.84 -9.50
N GLY A 80 8.65 10.28 -8.66
CA GLY A 80 8.76 8.88 -8.28
C GLY A 80 7.57 8.37 -7.49
N GLY A 81 7.71 7.14 -7.02
CA GLY A 81 6.63 6.38 -6.44
C GLY A 81 7.14 5.19 -5.65
N THR A 82 6.22 4.51 -4.96
CA THR A 82 6.50 3.34 -4.14
C THR A 82 5.33 2.34 -4.11
N ASN A 83 5.67 1.09 -3.84
CA ASN A 83 4.74 0.09 -3.33
C ASN A 83 5.36 -0.60 -2.11
N LEU A 84 4.58 -0.70 -1.04
CA LEU A 84 5.01 -1.18 0.27
C LEU A 84 4.13 -2.36 0.72
N ALA A 85 4.75 -3.36 1.34
CA ALA A 85 4.05 -4.53 1.87
C ALA A 85 4.72 -5.06 3.14
N ALA A 86 3.94 -5.74 3.98
CA ALA A 86 4.44 -6.50 5.10
C ALA A 86 4.46 -8.00 4.78
N GLY A 87 5.53 -8.68 5.21
CA GLY A 87 5.73 -10.13 5.04
C GLY A 87 4.78 -10.98 5.88
N ASP A 88 4.09 -10.39 6.85
CA ASP A 88 3.11 -11.03 7.72
C ASP A 88 1.76 -10.33 7.54
N ALA A 89 0.69 -11.10 7.33
CA ALA A 89 -0.66 -10.55 7.13
C ALA A 89 -1.25 -9.87 8.38
N SER A 90 -0.72 -10.19 9.57
CA SER A 90 -1.10 -9.58 10.85
C SER A 90 -0.36 -8.27 11.12
N ALA A 91 0.68 -7.96 10.33
CA ALA A 91 1.40 -6.70 10.37
C ALA A 91 0.70 -5.70 9.43
N LEU A 92 -0.07 -4.77 9.99
CA LEU A 92 -0.99 -3.93 9.21
C LEU A 92 -0.35 -2.58 8.87
N LEU A 93 -0.17 -2.32 7.59
CA LEU A 93 0.23 -1.00 7.09
C LEU A 93 -0.97 -0.06 7.03
N ASP A 94 -0.77 1.20 7.40
CA ASP A 94 -1.78 2.24 7.23
C ASP A 94 -1.18 3.60 6.85
N ILE A 95 -2.02 4.45 6.27
CA ILE A 95 -1.65 5.82 5.90
C ILE A 95 -1.61 6.71 7.15
N LEU A 96 -0.66 7.64 7.20
CA LEU A 96 -0.65 8.68 8.24
C LEU A 96 -1.53 9.84 7.79
N ASN A 97 -2.69 10.03 8.43
CA ASN A 97 -3.46 11.27 8.29
C ASN A 97 -2.97 12.32 9.29
N PRO A 98 -2.79 13.61 8.92
CA PRO A 98 -3.03 14.23 7.61
C PRO A 98 -1.77 14.32 6.72
N VAL A 99 -0.79 13.42 6.87
CA VAL A 99 0.50 13.51 6.14
C VAL A 99 0.35 13.00 4.71
N GLY A 100 -0.27 13.85 3.89
CA GLY A 100 -0.09 13.89 2.44
C GLY A 100 -0.76 12.76 1.69
N ASP A 101 -1.58 13.15 0.72
CA ASP A 101 -2.30 12.30 -0.21
C ASP A 101 -1.40 11.36 -1.03
N ALA A 102 -0.10 11.23 -0.76
CA ALA A 102 0.87 10.51 -1.56
C ALA A 102 0.68 8.99 -1.54
N LEU A 103 0.10 8.42 -0.48
CA LEU A 103 -0.17 6.98 -0.36
C LEU A 103 -1.67 6.69 -0.27
N LYS A 104 -2.05 5.52 -0.77
CA LYS A 104 -3.34 4.89 -0.52
C LYS A 104 -3.14 3.44 -0.13
N LYS A 105 -4.07 2.94 0.66
CA LYS A 105 -4.17 1.53 0.99
C LYS A 105 -4.92 0.78 -0.11
N SER A 106 -4.33 -0.30 -0.61
CA SER A 106 -4.95 -1.17 -1.61
C SER A 106 -4.77 -2.62 -1.16
N GLY A 107 -5.81 -3.15 -0.50
CA GLY A 107 -5.71 -4.42 0.21
C GLY A 107 -4.76 -4.31 1.39
N VAL A 108 -3.70 -5.14 1.40
CA VAL A 108 -2.67 -5.19 2.45
C VAL A 108 -1.41 -4.38 2.11
N GLU A 109 -1.36 -3.78 0.93
CA GLU A 109 -0.23 -2.96 0.47
C GLU A 109 -0.56 -1.47 0.51
N LEU A 110 0.48 -0.64 0.64
CA LEU A 110 0.39 0.80 0.40
C LEU A 110 1.05 1.13 -0.93
N THR A 111 0.33 1.84 -1.79
CA THR A 111 0.85 2.29 -3.08
C THR A 111 0.62 3.78 -3.24
N GLN A 112 1.35 4.44 -4.13
CA GLN A 112 1.16 5.87 -4.35
C GLN A 112 -0.24 6.18 -4.94
N THR A 113 -0.78 7.37 -4.67
CA THR A 113 -2.01 7.87 -5.35
C THR A 113 -1.72 8.61 -6.65
N ALA A 114 -0.51 9.18 -6.75
CA ALA A 114 0.04 9.92 -7.87
C ALA A 114 1.57 9.87 -7.79
N ALA A 115 2.26 10.14 -8.90
CA ALA A 115 3.70 10.32 -8.88
C ALA A 115 4.06 11.56 -8.05
N LYS A 116 4.98 11.40 -7.09
CA LYS A 116 5.42 12.47 -6.20
C LYS A 116 6.65 13.16 -6.78
N VAL A 117 6.69 14.48 -6.72
CA VAL A 117 7.85 15.29 -7.14
C VAL A 117 8.92 15.21 -6.06
N PHE A 118 10.20 15.08 -6.46
CA PHE A 118 11.32 15.09 -5.52
C PHE A 118 11.36 16.42 -4.75
N ASP A 119 11.46 16.34 -3.43
CA ASP A 119 11.70 17.53 -2.61
C ASP A 119 13.17 17.94 -2.77
N THR A 120 13.39 19.15 -3.26
CA THR A 120 14.74 19.72 -3.48
C THR A 120 15.10 20.79 -2.45
N ALA A 121 14.29 21.00 -1.40
CA ALA A 121 14.56 21.99 -0.38
C ALA A 121 15.71 21.56 0.56
N GLY A 122 15.94 20.25 0.71
CA GLY A 122 17.02 19.68 1.50
C GLY A 122 18.37 19.64 0.78
N ALA A 123 19.42 19.27 1.51
CA ALA A 123 20.78 19.13 0.95
C ALA A 123 20.90 18.01 -0.10
N VAL A 124 20.02 17.02 -0.04
CA VAL A 124 19.91 15.94 -1.02
C VAL A 124 18.44 15.84 -1.46
N PRO A 125 18.14 15.90 -2.76
CA PRO A 125 16.79 15.69 -3.24
C PRO A 125 16.26 14.31 -2.84
N GLU A 126 15.06 14.27 -2.25
CA GLU A 126 14.47 13.01 -1.80
C GLU A 126 12.96 12.93 -1.99
N LEU A 127 12.46 11.70 -2.10
CA LEU A 127 11.06 11.38 -1.85
C LEU A 127 10.96 10.68 -0.52
N ARG A 128 10.01 11.11 0.28
CA ARG A 128 9.67 10.48 1.56
C ARG A 128 8.20 10.09 1.57
N PHE A 129 7.92 8.85 1.97
CA PHE A 129 6.58 8.31 2.13
C PHE A 129 6.43 7.80 3.56
N ASP A 130 5.77 8.58 4.41
CA ASP A 130 5.53 8.22 5.81
C ASP A 130 4.26 7.36 5.93
N PHE A 131 4.31 6.35 6.79
CA PHE A 131 3.21 5.42 7.04
C PHE A 131 3.26 4.88 8.48
N SER A 132 2.15 4.32 8.94
CA SER A 132 2.12 3.57 10.20
C SER A 132 2.10 2.07 9.96
N LEU A 133 2.56 1.34 10.97
CA LEU A 133 2.55 -0.10 11.03
C LEU A 133 2.04 -0.53 12.40
N THR A 134 0.93 -1.26 12.42
CA THR A 134 0.48 -2.01 13.59
C THR A 134 1.19 -3.36 13.60
N ALA A 135 2.00 -3.62 14.62
CA ALA A 135 2.71 -4.87 14.77
C ALA A 135 1.74 -6.03 15.03
N PRO A 136 2.06 -7.27 14.61
CA PRO A 136 1.34 -8.47 15.03
C PRO A 136 1.17 -8.55 16.55
N THR A 137 0.08 -9.17 17.02
CA THR A 137 -0.18 -9.38 18.46
C THR A 137 0.60 -10.56 19.05
N THR A 138 1.30 -11.32 18.21
CA THR A 138 2.15 -12.44 18.61
C THR A 138 3.60 -12.06 18.41
N GLU A 139 4.46 -12.43 19.37
CA GLU A 139 5.90 -12.23 19.23
C GLU A 139 6.49 -13.01 18.05
N GLY A 140 7.59 -12.52 17.50
CA GLY A 140 8.23 -13.11 16.33
C GLY A 140 8.99 -12.11 15.50
N SER A 141 9.19 -12.40 14.23
CA SER A 141 9.81 -11.46 13.29
C SER A 141 9.10 -11.51 11.94
N PHE A 142 9.06 -10.36 11.28
CA PHE A 142 8.58 -10.24 9.90
C PHE A 142 9.47 -9.28 9.12
N THR A 143 9.27 -9.22 7.81
CA THR A 143 10.03 -8.35 6.91
C THR A 143 9.09 -7.35 6.26
N LEU A 144 9.44 -6.07 6.29
CA LEU A 144 8.84 -5.06 5.41
C LEU A 144 9.52 -5.10 4.05
N TYR A 145 8.74 -4.96 3.00
CA TYR A 145 9.18 -4.92 1.61
C TYR A 145 8.76 -3.59 0.99
N GLY A 146 9.68 -2.95 0.28
CA GLY A 146 9.39 -1.71 -0.43
C GLY A 146 10.17 -1.64 -1.73
N ALA A 147 9.48 -1.30 -2.82
CA ALA A 147 10.12 -0.97 -4.09
C ALA A 147 9.77 0.45 -4.46
N GLY A 148 10.77 1.20 -4.93
CA GLY A 148 10.61 2.58 -5.34
C GLY A 148 11.26 2.86 -6.69
N ASN A 149 10.69 3.81 -7.42
CA ASN A 149 11.28 4.33 -8.65
C ASN A 149 11.62 5.81 -8.52
N SER A 150 12.69 6.21 -9.20
CA SER A 150 13.08 7.57 -9.49
C SER A 150 13.01 7.73 -11.00
N ALA A 151 12.12 8.60 -11.46
CA ALA A 151 11.73 8.70 -12.86
C ALA A 151 12.08 10.06 -13.45
N ASN A 152 12.31 10.08 -14.77
CA ASN A 152 12.71 11.27 -15.51
C ASN A 152 11.53 12.20 -15.88
N GLY A 153 10.29 11.77 -15.61
CA GLY A 153 9.07 12.53 -15.86
C GLY A 153 8.57 12.54 -17.30
N ASP A 154 9.13 11.72 -18.19
CA ASP A 154 8.77 11.71 -19.62
C ASP A 154 7.52 10.86 -19.94
N SER A 155 6.88 10.28 -18.92
CA SER A 155 5.73 9.36 -18.99
C SER A 155 5.97 8.04 -19.74
N GLY A 156 7.21 7.77 -20.16
CA GLY A 156 7.67 6.53 -20.73
C GLY A 156 8.07 5.50 -19.67
N ARG A 157 8.66 4.40 -20.14
CA ARG A 157 9.21 3.34 -19.28
C ARG A 157 10.73 3.40 -19.17
N ASN A 158 11.40 4.18 -20.01
CA ASN A 158 12.86 4.16 -20.15
C ASN A 158 13.48 5.34 -19.43
N GLY A 159 14.76 5.24 -19.08
CA GLY A 159 15.45 6.35 -18.40
C GLY A 159 15.04 6.50 -16.94
N ASP A 160 14.37 5.49 -16.38
CA ASP A 160 14.00 5.42 -14.98
C ASP A 160 15.01 4.56 -14.19
N GLY A 161 15.12 4.86 -12.90
CA GLY A 161 15.86 4.05 -11.95
C GLY A 161 14.89 3.38 -10.97
N VAL A 162 15.08 2.08 -10.73
CA VAL A 162 14.28 1.31 -9.76
C VAL A 162 15.20 0.66 -8.75
N ALA A 163 14.79 0.63 -7.49
CA ALA A 163 15.42 -0.15 -6.44
C ALA A 163 14.38 -0.70 -5.47
N ALA A 164 14.80 -1.67 -4.65
CA ALA A 164 13.98 -2.24 -3.60
C ALA A 164 14.81 -2.37 -2.31
N ALA A 165 14.12 -2.28 -1.17
CA ALA A 165 14.68 -2.48 0.15
C ALA A 165 13.78 -3.39 0.98
N THR A 166 14.39 -3.99 1.99
CA THR A 166 13.71 -4.78 3.01
C THR A 166 14.15 -4.34 4.39
N LEU A 167 13.26 -4.41 5.37
CA LEU A 167 13.58 -4.18 6.79
C LEU A 167 13.08 -5.35 7.62
N ALA A 168 13.96 -6.03 8.33
CA ALA A 168 13.57 -7.01 9.34
C ALA A 168 13.09 -6.29 10.60
N VAL A 169 11.92 -6.67 11.10
CA VAL A 169 11.32 -6.12 12.33
C VAL A 169 11.08 -7.28 13.31
N THR A 170 11.57 -7.11 14.54
CA THR A 170 11.36 -8.04 15.65
C THR A 170 10.22 -7.55 16.52
N VAL A 171 9.24 -8.41 16.76
CA VAL A 171 8.10 -8.18 17.64
C VAL A 171 8.37 -8.86 18.97
N LEU A 172 8.53 -8.08 20.03
CA LEU A 172 8.65 -8.58 21.39
C LEU A 172 7.26 -8.85 21.97
N ALA A 173 7.16 -9.86 22.83
CA ALA A 173 5.95 -10.08 23.62
C ALA A 173 5.53 -8.79 24.35
N GLN A 174 4.23 -8.55 24.42
CA GLN A 174 3.71 -7.53 25.31
C GLN A 174 3.97 -8.01 26.74
N THR A 175 4.83 -7.31 27.47
CA THR A 175 4.99 -7.56 28.91
C THR A 175 3.69 -7.14 29.58
N GLY A 176 2.81 -8.10 29.82
CA GLY A 176 1.59 -7.88 30.55
C GLY A 176 1.91 -7.50 32.00
N SER A 177 1.23 -6.47 32.48
CA SER A 177 0.66 -6.50 33.82
C SER A 177 -0.07 -7.84 33.95
N ASP A 178 0.62 -8.83 34.51
CA ASP A 178 -0.03 -9.94 35.17
C ASP A 178 -0.87 -9.30 36.27
N ALA A 179 -2.14 -9.03 35.97
CA ALA A 179 -3.15 -8.85 37.00
C ALA A 179 -3.31 -10.23 37.62
N GLY A 180 -2.33 -10.57 38.46
CA GLY A 180 -2.32 -11.80 39.23
C GLY A 180 -3.70 -11.93 39.81
N THR A 181 -4.38 -13.00 39.45
CA THR A 181 -5.51 -13.46 40.23
C THR A 181 -4.87 -13.86 41.55
N GLU A 182 -4.83 -12.93 42.51
CA GLU A 182 -4.50 -13.21 43.89
C GLU A 182 -5.23 -14.51 44.24
N PRO A 183 -4.53 -15.54 44.76
CA PRO A 183 -5.21 -16.74 45.19
C PRO A 183 -6.21 -16.32 46.26
N GLU A 184 -7.51 -16.44 45.92
CA GLU A 184 -8.64 -16.31 46.85
C GLU A 184 -8.23 -17.05 48.13
N THR A 185 -7.94 -16.27 49.17
CA THR A 185 -7.58 -16.83 50.46
C THR A 185 -8.85 -17.46 50.99
N ASP A 186 -8.90 -18.80 50.92
CA ASP A 186 -9.93 -19.64 51.51
C ASP A 186 -10.05 -19.32 53.00
N ALA A 187 -10.98 -18.42 53.32
CA ALA A 187 -11.36 -18.10 54.68
C ALA A 187 -12.11 -19.31 55.24
N GLY A 188 -11.34 -20.19 55.86
CA GLY A 188 -11.80 -21.39 56.52
C GLY A 188 -13.05 -21.15 57.36
N THR A 189 -14.00 -22.07 57.18
CA THR A 189 -15.15 -22.23 58.06
C THR A 189 -14.66 -22.72 59.43
N GLU A 190 -14.70 -21.86 60.44
CA GLU A 190 -14.58 -22.27 61.85
C GLU A 190 -15.98 -22.41 62.47
N PRO A 191 -16.23 -23.41 63.33
CA PRO A 191 -17.52 -23.69 63.94
C PRO A 191 -17.75 -22.88 65.23
N GLU A 192 -19.03 -22.75 65.58
CA GLU A 192 -19.58 -21.95 66.68
C GLU A 192 -18.92 -22.19 68.05
N THR A 193 -18.79 -21.12 68.85
CA THR A 193 -18.79 -21.21 70.33
C THR A 193 -19.30 -19.93 70.99
N ASP A 194 -19.79 -20.15 72.21
CA ASP A 194 -20.85 -19.48 72.97
C ASP A 194 -20.34 -18.46 74.01
N ALA A 195 -21.27 -17.61 74.46
CA ALA A 195 -21.34 -16.83 75.70
C ALA A 195 -20.38 -15.64 75.96
N GLY A 196 -20.97 -14.46 76.17
CA GLY A 196 -20.29 -13.33 76.82
C GLY A 196 -21.07 -12.01 76.86
N THR A 197 -21.84 -11.81 77.94
CA THR A 197 -22.53 -10.56 78.32
C THR A 197 -21.56 -9.40 78.54
N GLY A 198 -21.84 -8.21 78.00
CA GLY A 198 -21.04 -7.01 78.26
C GLY A 198 -21.68 -5.72 77.78
N ASN A 199 -22.12 -4.91 78.74
CA ASN A 199 -22.82 -3.63 78.61
C ASN A 199 -21.87 -2.51 78.13
N GLY A 200 -22.28 -1.65 77.18
CA GLY A 200 -21.45 -0.50 76.78
C GLY A 200 -21.98 0.36 75.63
N THR A 201 -22.85 1.31 75.98
CA THR A 201 -22.85 2.73 75.58
C THR A 201 -22.60 3.14 74.11
N ASP A 202 -23.71 3.53 73.47
CA ASP A 202 -23.98 4.81 72.79
C ASP A 202 -22.86 5.52 71.99
N ALA A 203 -23.05 5.58 70.67
CA ALA A 203 -22.89 6.80 69.90
C ALA A 203 -23.71 6.69 68.61
N GLY A 204 -24.90 7.29 68.62
CA GLY A 204 -25.76 7.39 67.44
C GLY A 204 -25.08 8.13 66.28
N THR A 205 -25.36 7.69 65.05
CA THR A 205 -25.32 8.57 63.88
C THR A 205 -26.58 8.28 63.07
N GLN A 206 -27.37 9.35 62.92
CA GLN A 206 -28.67 9.34 62.28
C GLN A 206 -28.61 9.10 60.78
N VAL A 207 -29.69 8.49 60.33
CA VAL A 207 -30.14 8.31 58.95
C VAL A 207 -30.74 9.62 58.44
N ASP A 208 -30.43 10.00 57.20
CA ASP A 208 -31.36 10.67 56.27
C ASP A 208 -30.73 10.58 54.86
N ALA A 209 -31.22 9.72 53.96
CA ALA A 209 -32.40 9.87 53.11
C ALA A 209 -32.41 11.20 52.33
N GLY A 210 -32.18 11.13 51.01
CA GLY A 210 -32.15 12.29 50.14
C GLY A 210 -32.07 11.94 48.66
N THR A 211 -33.24 11.68 48.09
CA THR A 211 -33.60 11.40 46.70
C THR A 211 -33.28 12.55 45.73
N GLY A 212 -33.00 12.23 44.45
CA GLY A 212 -33.10 13.14 43.29
C GLY A 212 -31.84 13.10 42.42
N GLY A 213 -31.89 13.01 41.10
CA GLY A 213 -32.99 13.05 40.15
C GLY A 213 -32.47 12.63 38.77
N GLU A 214 -33.40 12.16 37.95
CA GLU A 214 -33.23 11.75 36.58
C GLU A 214 -32.85 12.95 35.69
N THR A 215 -31.89 12.78 34.79
CA THR A 215 -31.89 13.49 33.50
C THR A 215 -31.52 12.52 32.40
N ASP A 216 -32.59 12.01 31.79
CA ASP A 216 -32.69 11.56 30.42
C ASP A 216 -32.41 12.73 29.46
N ALA A 217 -31.49 12.52 28.53
CA ALA A 217 -31.38 13.29 27.30
C ALA A 217 -30.81 12.40 26.18
N GLY A 218 -31.66 11.53 25.64
CA GLY A 218 -31.98 11.45 24.21
C GLY A 218 -30.90 11.03 23.19
N PRO A 219 -31.15 10.01 22.35
CA PRO A 219 -30.33 9.69 21.18
C PRO A 219 -30.75 10.56 19.98
N GLY A 220 -29.81 11.34 19.44
CA GLY A 220 -29.99 12.11 18.20
C GLY A 220 -29.67 11.26 16.97
N GLY A 221 -30.71 10.88 16.23
CA GLY A 221 -30.60 10.16 14.96
C GLY A 221 -30.46 11.07 13.73
N VAL A 222 -29.90 10.43 12.69
CA VAL A 222 -30.12 10.61 11.23
C VAL A 222 -29.94 11.99 10.59
N THR A 223 -28.96 12.09 9.68
CA THR A 223 -29.20 12.31 8.23
C THR A 223 -27.97 11.93 7.39
N ASP A 224 -28.08 10.85 6.62
CA ASP A 224 -27.50 10.69 5.27
C ASP A 224 -28.64 10.18 4.38
N PRO A 225 -28.93 10.82 3.23
CA PRO A 225 -28.40 10.27 1.98
C PRO A 225 -28.02 11.35 0.95
N GLY A 226 -26.74 11.48 0.67
CA GLY A 226 -26.20 12.21 -0.48
C GLY A 226 -25.83 11.27 -1.63
N VAL A 227 -26.82 10.91 -2.45
CA VAL A 227 -26.65 10.19 -3.72
C VAL A 227 -26.20 11.16 -4.81
N GLY A 228 -25.15 10.80 -5.53
CA GLY A 228 -24.69 11.42 -6.78
C GLY A 228 -23.16 11.35 -6.83
N GLY A 229 -22.51 10.73 -7.81
CA GLY A 229 -22.92 10.19 -9.09
C GLY A 229 -21.61 9.98 -9.88
N ASP A 230 -21.66 9.06 -10.83
CA ASP A 230 -20.89 9.09 -12.07
C ASP A 230 -19.40 8.64 -11.99
N ASP A 231 -19.18 7.37 -12.37
CA ASP A 231 -18.22 6.91 -13.40
C ASP A 231 -16.81 7.54 -13.41
N GLU A 232 -15.70 6.82 -13.22
CA GLU A 232 -15.12 5.89 -14.19
C GLU A 232 -14.15 4.89 -13.51
N GLY A 233 -14.65 3.69 -13.18
CA GLY A 233 -13.82 2.55 -12.80
C GLY A 233 -13.28 1.81 -14.04
N GLY A 234 -12.29 2.39 -14.72
CA GLY A 234 -11.60 1.77 -15.86
C GLY A 234 -10.73 0.58 -15.45
N GLY A 235 -11.34 -0.60 -15.34
CA GLY A 235 -10.64 -1.87 -15.20
C GLY A 235 -9.86 -2.24 -16.48
N CYS A 236 -8.56 -2.49 -16.34
CA CYS A 236 -7.85 -3.31 -17.33
C CYS A 236 -7.88 -4.75 -16.85
N SER A 237 -8.81 -5.51 -17.42
CA SER A 237 -8.87 -6.95 -17.37
C SER A 237 -7.52 -7.56 -17.75
N SER A 238 -7.05 -8.49 -16.93
CA SER A 238 -6.10 -9.51 -17.33
C SER A 238 -6.75 -10.41 -18.40
N THR A 239 -6.68 -10.03 -19.67
CA THR A 239 -6.94 -10.98 -20.77
C THR A 239 -5.61 -11.53 -21.25
N GLY A 240 -5.14 -12.54 -20.53
CA GLY A 240 -4.32 -13.58 -21.15
C GLY A 240 -5.24 -14.48 -21.98
N GLY A 241 -4.97 -14.59 -23.27
CA GLY A 241 -5.72 -15.44 -24.19
C GLY A 241 -5.14 -15.30 -25.59
N ALA A 242 -4.55 -16.39 -26.08
CA ALA A 242 -3.65 -16.47 -27.21
C ALA A 242 -4.32 -16.24 -28.60
N PRO A 243 -3.55 -16.22 -29.71
CA PRO A 243 -3.92 -15.68 -31.02
C PRO A 243 -4.67 -16.70 -31.86
N MET A 244 -5.70 -16.28 -32.62
CA MET A 244 -6.17 -17.05 -33.77
C MET A 244 -6.92 -16.16 -34.78
N LEU A 245 -6.48 -16.29 -36.04
CA LEU A 245 -7.22 -16.12 -37.30
C LEU A 245 -7.52 -14.70 -37.81
N LEU A 246 -7.48 -14.61 -39.15
CA LEU A 246 -7.74 -13.47 -40.06
C LEU A 246 -6.50 -12.59 -40.34
N PHE A 247 -5.97 -12.45 -41.56
CA PHE A 247 -6.46 -12.67 -42.92
C PHE A 247 -5.29 -13.06 -43.84
N ALA A 248 -5.41 -14.20 -44.53
CA ALA A 248 -4.68 -14.45 -45.76
C ALA A 248 -5.50 -13.85 -46.92
N LEU A 249 -4.96 -12.87 -47.65
CA LEU A 249 -5.39 -12.47 -49.00
C LEU A 249 -4.46 -11.37 -49.54
N SER A 250 -3.48 -11.74 -50.37
CA SER A 250 -2.94 -10.89 -51.46
C SER A 250 -1.74 -11.55 -52.16
N VAL A 251 -1.97 -12.68 -52.84
CA VAL A 251 -1.06 -13.15 -53.90
C VAL A 251 -1.89 -13.57 -55.12
N ALA A 252 -2.39 -12.59 -55.87
CA ALA A 252 -2.94 -12.80 -57.20
C ALA A 252 -2.92 -11.47 -57.98
N GLY A 253 -1.75 -11.07 -58.47
CA GLY A 253 -1.65 -9.79 -59.16
C GLY A 253 -0.42 -9.51 -60.00
N LEU A 254 0.41 -10.51 -60.39
CA LEU A 254 1.60 -10.23 -61.22
C LEU A 254 1.94 -11.28 -62.30
N ILE A 255 0.98 -12.10 -62.78
CA ILE A 255 1.22 -13.08 -63.88
C ILE A 255 0.27 -12.87 -65.07
N ARG A 256 -0.07 -11.63 -65.42
CA ARG A 256 -0.93 -11.32 -66.60
C ARG A 256 -0.42 -10.18 -67.49
N LEU A 257 0.88 -9.88 -67.50
CA LEU A 257 1.50 -9.07 -68.57
C LEU A 257 2.78 -9.73 -69.12
N ARG A 258 2.60 -10.90 -69.74
CA ARG A 258 3.63 -11.47 -70.63
C ARG A 258 3.01 -12.35 -71.71
N ARG A 259 2.02 -11.83 -72.44
CA ARG A 259 1.55 -12.41 -73.72
C ARG A 259 0.64 -11.43 -74.46
N ARG A 260 1.24 -10.53 -75.25
CA ARG A 260 0.77 -10.02 -76.56
C ARG A 260 1.66 -8.87 -77.00
N GLY A 261 2.23 -8.98 -78.20
CA GLY A 261 3.08 -7.97 -78.82
C GLY A 261 4.26 -8.57 -79.59
N VAL A 262 3.99 -9.53 -80.48
CA VAL A 262 4.49 -9.45 -81.87
C VAL A 262 3.51 -8.53 -82.59
#